data_AF-A0A9N9CTI2-F1
#
_entry.id   AF-A0A9N9CTI2-F1
#
_cell.length_a   1.000
_cell.length_b   1.000
_cell.length_c   1.000
_cell.angle_alpha   90.00
_cell.angle_beta   90.00
_cell.angle_gamma   90.00
#
_symmetry.space_group_name_H-M   'P 1'
#
loop_
_entity.id
_entity.type
_entity.pdbx_description
1 polymer ?
#
loop_
_entity_poly.entity_id
_entity_poly.type
_entity_poly.pdbx_seq_one_letter_code
_entity_poly.pdbx_strand_id
1 'polypeptide(L)'
;MKFPSISYAKYVDLENFENNVTKWVKLIEESQRIDFNTIIELMRNHHKSDSWFSSLIGFFYQHGIGGCVINEDKALESYLLAVKIEIEEGLNHFNDDLKEINIIIGKYLLALYYYKEIIEKYIAKYELFVGPEIEIEWKIDLCSN
;
A
#
# COMPACT_ATOMS: atom_id res chain seq x y z
N MET A 1 -19.48 28.59 -7.36
CA MET A 1 -19.27 27.33 -6.60
C MET A 1 -17.79 27.00 -6.74
N LYS A 2 -16.97 27.17 -5.68
CA LYS A 2 -15.54 26.83 -5.72
C LYS A 2 -15.42 25.32 -5.61
N PHE A 3 -14.82 24.67 -6.59
CA PHE A 3 -14.41 23.27 -6.45
C PHE A 3 -13.19 23.23 -5.52
N PRO A 4 -13.12 22.28 -4.58
CA PRO A 4 -11.95 22.16 -3.72
C PRO A 4 -10.73 21.84 -4.59
N SER A 5 -9.66 22.62 -4.40
CA SER A 5 -8.35 22.35 -4.98
C SER A 5 -7.88 20.99 -4.45
N ILE A 6 -7.61 20.05 -5.36
CA ILE A 6 -6.89 18.81 -5.05
C ILE A 6 -5.40 19.20 -4.97
N SER A 7 -5.05 20.09 -4.03
CA SER A 7 -3.71 20.66 -3.89
C SER A 7 -2.85 19.72 -3.04
N TYR A 8 -1.71 19.29 -3.59
CA TYR A 8 -0.48 18.74 -2.98
C TYR A 8 -0.52 17.67 -1.88
N ALA A 9 -1.46 17.70 -0.94
CA ALA A 9 -1.60 16.78 0.19
C ALA A 9 -1.80 15.31 -0.21
N LYS A 10 -2.18 15.02 -1.48
CA LYS A 10 -2.48 13.66 -1.94
C LYS A 10 -1.28 12.91 -2.54
N TYR A 11 -0.21 13.60 -2.93
CA TYR A 11 0.95 12.99 -3.61
C TYR A 11 2.15 12.75 -2.68
N VAL A 12 2.39 13.65 -1.72
CA VAL A 12 3.48 13.57 -0.72
C VAL A 12 3.35 12.35 0.21
N ASP A 13 2.18 11.72 0.24
CA ASP A 13 1.90 10.57 1.12
C ASP A 13 2.29 9.22 0.51
N LEU A 14 2.47 9.12 -0.82
CA LEU A 14 2.87 7.86 -1.49
C LEU A 14 4.34 7.50 -1.22
N GLU A 15 5.24 8.48 -1.36
CA GLU A 15 6.69 8.29 -1.13
C GLU A 15 6.98 7.96 0.34
N ASN A 16 6.16 8.49 1.25
CA ASN A 16 6.33 8.29 2.68
C ASN A 16 5.44 7.18 3.25
N PHE A 17 4.56 6.56 2.48
CA PHE A 17 3.57 5.60 2.98
C PHE A 17 4.23 4.45 3.74
N GLU A 18 5.14 3.70 3.09
CA GLU A 18 5.78 2.52 3.70
C GLU A 18 6.59 2.91 4.94
N ASN A 19 7.28 4.06 4.87
CA ASN A 19 8.06 4.60 5.97
C ASN A 19 7.18 5.01 7.15
N ASN A 20 6.06 5.66 6.88
CA ASN A 20 5.07 6.06 7.87
C ASN A 20 4.48 4.82 8.54
N VAL A 21 3.98 3.85 7.78
CA VAL A 21 3.42 2.61 8.33
C VAL A 21 4.45 1.89 9.19
N THR A 22 5.68 1.72 8.70
CA THR A 22 6.77 1.08 9.45
C THR A 22 7.08 1.82 10.76
N LYS A 23 7.10 3.16 10.73
CA LYS A 23 7.32 3.97 11.93
C LYS A 23 6.20 3.80 12.95
N TRP A 24 4.95 3.79 12.49
CA TRP A 24 3.79 3.60 13.36
C TRP A 24 3.78 2.21 14.00
N VAL A 25 4.12 1.17 13.24
CA VAL A 25 4.29 -0.20 13.76
C VAL A 25 5.34 -0.24 14.88
N LYS A 26 6.52 0.36 14.66
CA LYS A 26 7.59 0.42 15.66
C LYS A 26 7.15 1.16 16.93
N LEU A 27 6.45 2.29 16.80
CA LEU A 27 5.92 3.02 17.95
C LEU A 27 4.92 2.17 18.77
N ILE A 28 4.11 1.36 18.09
CA ILE A 28 3.17 0.44 18.75
C ILE A 28 3.93 -0.68 19.46
N GLU A 29 4.93 -1.30 18.83
CA GLU A 29 5.80 -2.31 19.44
C GLU A 29 6.52 -1.76 20.70
N GLU A 30 7.14 -0.58 20.59
CA GLU A 30 7.85 0.09 21.68
C GLU A 30 6.92 0.46 22.84
N SER A 31 5.65 0.76 22.55
CA SER A 31 4.64 1.04 23.58
C SER A 31 4.24 -0.20 24.40
N GLN A 32 4.75 -1.40 24.06
CA GLN A 32 4.44 -2.69 24.66
C GLN A 32 2.95 -3.04 24.72
N ARG A 33 2.13 -2.34 23.92
CA ARG A 33 0.68 -2.58 23.86
C ARG A 33 0.35 -3.84 23.08
N ILE A 34 1.20 -4.18 22.12
CA ILE A 34 0.97 -5.23 21.14
C ILE A 34 2.31 -5.90 20.84
N ASP A 35 2.35 -7.22 20.94
CA ASP A 35 3.45 -8.04 20.42
C ASP A 35 3.12 -8.45 18.98
N PHE A 36 3.82 -7.85 18.01
CA PHE A 36 3.62 -8.15 16.60
C PHE A 36 4.04 -9.58 16.24
N ASN A 37 4.97 -10.21 16.98
CA ASN A 37 5.28 -11.64 16.76
C ASN A 37 4.01 -12.48 16.94
N THR A 38 3.30 -12.25 18.05
CA THR A 38 2.03 -12.93 18.35
C THR A 38 0.96 -12.62 17.30
N ILE A 39 0.81 -11.36 16.86
CA ILE A 39 -0.15 -11.01 15.80
C ILE A 39 0.16 -11.76 14.50
N ILE A 40 1.42 -11.79 14.09
CA ILE A 40 1.83 -12.43 12.84
C ILE A 40 1.57 -13.93 12.90
N GLU A 41 1.87 -14.58 14.02
CA GLU A 41 1.54 -15.99 14.21
C GLU A 41 0.04 -16.25 14.18
N LEU A 42 -0.79 -15.37 14.75
CA LEU A 42 -2.25 -15.49 14.64
C LEU A 42 -2.73 -15.35 13.18
N MET A 43 -2.16 -14.41 12.42
CA MET A 43 -2.48 -14.23 11.00
C MET A 43 -2.09 -15.46 10.18
N ARG A 44 -0.88 -16.02 10.38
CA ARG A 44 -0.38 -17.20 9.67
C ARG A 44 -1.19 -18.46 9.96
N ASN A 45 -1.58 -18.65 11.22
CA ASN A 45 -2.31 -19.85 11.64
C ASN A 45 -3.82 -19.77 11.40
N HIS A 46 -4.33 -18.63 10.94
CA HIS A 46 -5.74 -18.47 10.63
C HIS A 46 -6.12 -19.30 9.38
N HIS A 47 -7.25 -20.02 9.43
CA HIS A 47 -7.69 -20.89 8.31
C HIS A 47 -7.93 -20.16 6.97
N LYS A 48 -8.11 -18.83 7.01
CA LYS A 48 -8.23 -17.95 5.84
C LYS A 48 -6.98 -17.07 5.60
N SER A 49 -5.82 -17.44 6.15
CA SER A 49 -4.60 -16.64 6.14
C SER A 49 -4.28 -16.07 4.76
N ASP A 50 -4.25 -16.94 3.75
CA ASP A 50 -3.92 -16.57 2.38
C ASP A 50 -4.88 -15.52 1.81
N SER A 51 -6.19 -15.66 2.08
CA SER A 51 -7.21 -14.75 1.57
C SER A 51 -7.30 -13.43 2.35
N TRP A 52 -7.02 -13.44 3.66
CA TRP A 52 -7.25 -12.29 4.54
C TRP A 52 -6.00 -11.49 4.85
N PHE A 53 -4.82 -12.11 4.83
CA PHE A 53 -3.62 -11.53 5.41
C PHE A 53 -2.37 -11.67 4.55
N SER A 54 -2.42 -12.37 3.41
CA SER A 54 -1.22 -12.59 2.58
C SER A 54 -0.49 -11.28 2.25
N SER A 55 -1.19 -10.21 1.87
CA SER A 55 -0.53 -8.93 1.57
C SER A 55 0.13 -8.29 2.79
N LEU A 56 -0.49 -8.39 3.97
CA LEU A 56 0.09 -7.86 5.22
C LEU A 56 1.28 -8.70 5.68
N ILE A 57 1.21 -10.03 5.56
CA ILE A 57 2.33 -10.93 5.85
C ILE A 57 3.51 -10.62 4.92
N GLY A 58 3.23 -10.37 3.63
CA GLY A 58 4.25 -9.94 2.69
C GLY A 58 4.92 -8.62 3.11
N PHE A 59 4.12 -7.65 3.57
CA PHE A 59 4.62 -6.36 4.06
C PHE A 59 5.55 -6.54 5.27
N PHE A 60 5.21 -7.46 6.17
CA PHE A 60 6.08 -7.77 7.31
C PHE A 60 7.39 -8.44 6.91
N TYR A 61 7.39 -9.30 5.89
CA TYR A 61 8.63 -9.83 5.31
C TYR A 61 9.45 -8.75 4.59
N GLN A 62 8.81 -7.80 3.93
CA GLN A 62 9.52 -6.70 3.25
C GLN A 62 10.26 -5.79 4.25
N HIS A 63 9.63 -5.48 5.39
CA HIS A 63 10.14 -4.49 6.34
C HIS A 63 10.74 -5.07 7.64
N GLY A 64 10.73 -6.39 7.79
CA GLY A 64 11.28 -7.07 8.98
C GLY A 64 10.49 -6.80 10.27
N ILE A 65 9.16 -6.71 10.16
CA ILE A 65 8.26 -6.39 11.27
C ILE A 65 7.96 -7.65 12.09
N GLY A 66 7.79 -7.51 13.42
CA GLY A 66 7.38 -8.61 14.29
C GLY A 66 8.23 -9.86 14.10
N GLY A 67 9.56 -9.68 14.16
CA GLY A 67 10.51 -10.79 14.11
C GLY A 67 10.64 -11.49 12.75
N CYS A 68 9.98 -10.98 11.70
CA CYS A 68 10.18 -11.49 10.35
C CYS A 68 11.61 -11.17 9.88
N VAL A 69 12.33 -12.20 9.43
CA VAL A 69 13.59 -11.99 8.70
C VAL A 69 13.24 -11.37 7.35
N ILE A 70 13.87 -10.24 7.02
CA ILE A 70 13.64 -9.54 5.76
C ILE A 70 13.84 -10.52 4.59
N ASN A 71 12.82 -10.64 3.75
CA ASN A 71 12.82 -11.57 2.63
C ASN A 71 11.93 -11.06 1.49
N GLU A 72 12.55 -10.52 0.45
CA GLU A 72 11.86 -9.91 -0.69
C GLU A 72 11.07 -10.93 -1.52
N ASP A 73 11.62 -12.13 -1.72
CA ASP A 73 10.94 -13.20 -2.48
C ASP A 73 9.62 -13.59 -1.80
N LYS A 74 9.64 -13.80 -0.48
CA LYS A 74 8.43 -14.10 0.31
C LYS A 74 7.45 -12.94 0.31
N ALA A 75 7.94 -11.71 0.35
CA ALA A 75 7.08 -10.53 0.26
C ALA A 75 6.34 -10.53 -1.09
N LEU A 76 7.07 -10.69 -2.19
CA LEU A 76 6.53 -10.72 -3.54
C LEU A 76 5.54 -11.89 -3.75
N GLU A 77 5.91 -13.10 -3.33
CA GLU A 77 5.03 -14.28 -3.38
C GLU A 77 3.70 -14.02 -2.67
N SER A 78 3.76 -13.38 -1.49
CA SER A 78 2.57 -13.10 -0.70
C SER A 78 1.68 -12.03 -1.36
N TYR A 79 2.25 -11.02 -1.99
CA TYR A 79 1.47 -10.01 -2.73
C TYR A 79 0.80 -10.61 -3.98
N LEU A 80 1.53 -11.46 -4.70
CA LEU A 80 1.00 -12.19 -5.86
C LEU A 80 -0.13 -13.13 -5.44
N LEU A 81 -0.01 -13.78 -4.28
CA LEU A 81 -1.04 -14.66 -3.73
C LEU A 81 -2.37 -13.90 -3.51
N ALA A 82 -2.31 -12.70 -2.93
CA ALA A 82 -3.51 -11.87 -2.73
C ALA A 82 -4.25 -11.60 -4.05
N VAL A 83 -3.53 -11.24 -5.12
CA VAL A 83 -4.13 -10.95 -6.44
C VAL A 83 -4.58 -12.22 -7.16
N LYS A 84 -3.84 -13.33 -7.00
CA LYS A 84 -4.21 -14.62 -7.60
C LYS A 84 -5.59 -15.10 -7.10
N ILE A 85 -5.89 -14.90 -5.82
CA ILE A 85 -7.18 -15.27 -5.22
C ILE A 85 -8.36 -14.51 -5.89
N GLU A 86 -8.16 -13.25 -6.29
CA GLU A 86 -9.16 -12.50 -7.05
C GLU A 86 -9.44 -13.14 -8.42
N ILE A 87 -8.38 -13.58 -9.12
CA ILE A 87 -8.47 -14.18 -10.45
C ILE A 87 -9.18 -15.54 -10.38
N GLU A 88 -8.85 -16.35 -9.38
CA GLU A 88 -9.36 -17.72 -9.26
C GLU A 88 -10.82 -17.78 -8.76
N GLU A 89 -11.18 -16.93 -7.80
CA GLU A 89 -12.53 -16.95 -7.20
C GLU A 89 -13.53 -16.02 -7.90
N GLY A 90 -13.02 -15.12 -8.76
CA GLY A 90 -13.82 -14.12 -9.46
C GLY A 90 -14.36 -13.01 -8.54
N LEU A 91 -14.82 -11.91 -9.15
CA LEU A 91 -15.33 -10.72 -8.46
C LEU A 91 -16.69 -10.93 -7.76
N ASN A 92 -17.27 -12.13 -7.80
CA ASN A 92 -18.67 -12.38 -7.40
C ASN A 92 -18.85 -12.73 -5.91
N HIS A 93 -17.80 -12.65 -5.10
CA HIS A 93 -17.84 -12.91 -3.66
C HIS A 93 -17.31 -11.75 -2.82
N PHE A 94 -17.83 -10.56 -3.11
CA PHE A 94 -17.68 -9.35 -2.29
C PHE A 94 -18.61 -9.36 -1.05
N ASN A 95 -18.55 -10.43 -0.26
CA ASN A 95 -19.18 -10.51 1.06
C ASN A 95 -18.12 -10.69 2.18
N ASP A 96 -16.84 -10.51 1.84
CA ASP A 96 -15.70 -10.72 2.75
C ASP A 96 -14.76 -9.50 2.67
N ASP A 97 -15.07 -8.46 3.45
CA ASP A 97 -14.37 -7.17 3.44
C ASP A 97 -12.86 -7.31 3.68
N LEU A 98 -12.44 -8.27 4.52
CA LEU A 98 -11.01 -8.50 4.80
C LEU A 98 -10.28 -9.02 3.58
N LYS A 99 -10.91 -9.92 2.82
CA LYS A 99 -10.37 -10.40 1.56
C LYS A 99 -10.21 -9.28 0.54
N GLU A 100 -11.21 -8.40 0.43
CA GLU A 100 -11.16 -7.25 -0.47
C GLU A 100 -10.02 -6.30 -0.12
N ILE A 101 -9.90 -5.96 1.16
CA ILE A 101 -8.81 -5.12 1.67
C ILE A 101 -7.46 -5.76 1.37
N ASN A 102 -7.31 -7.07 1.62
CA ASN A 102 -6.08 -7.80 1.33
C ASN A 102 -5.72 -7.76 -0.17
N ILE A 103 -6.71 -7.92 -1.07
CA ILE A 103 -6.49 -7.78 -2.53
C ILE A 103 -6.06 -6.36 -2.90
N ILE A 104 -6.73 -5.33 -2.36
CA ILE A 104 -6.41 -3.93 -2.63
C ILE A 104 -4.97 -3.60 -2.19
N ILE A 105 -4.60 -4.03 -0.98
CA ILE A 105 -3.24 -3.84 -0.44
C ILE A 105 -2.23 -4.61 -1.30
N GLY A 106 -2.51 -5.86 -1.67
CA GLY A 106 -1.64 -6.66 -2.54
C GLY A 106 -1.37 -6.01 -3.89
N LYS A 107 -2.42 -5.48 -4.56
CA LYS A 107 -2.27 -4.73 -5.82
C LYS A 107 -1.43 -3.48 -5.64
N TYR A 108 -1.66 -2.73 -4.57
CA TYR A 108 -0.90 -1.52 -4.27
C TYR A 108 0.58 -1.83 -4.03
N LEU A 109 0.89 -2.83 -3.22
CA LEU A 109 2.27 -3.23 -2.92
C LEU A 109 2.98 -3.83 -4.15
N LEU A 110 2.29 -4.57 -5.01
CA LEU A 110 2.85 -5.01 -6.31
C LEU A 110 3.14 -3.84 -7.24
N ALA A 111 2.23 -2.86 -7.29
CA ALA A 111 2.44 -1.67 -8.10
C ALA A 111 3.67 -0.89 -7.61
N LEU A 112 3.82 -0.73 -6.29
CA LEU A 112 5.05 -0.16 -5.72
C LEU A 112 6.26 -1.01 -6.08
N TYR A 113 6.23 -2.33 -5.85
CA TYR A 113 7.36 -3.21 -6.12
C TYR A 113 7.89 -3.08 -7.57
N TYR A 114 7.00 -3.11 -8.57
CA TYR A 114 7.41 -3.07 -9.98
C TYR A 114 7.64 -1.66 -10.53
N TYR A 115 6.90 -0.67 -10.05
CA TYR A 115 6.90 0.67 -10.65
C TYR A 115 7.55 1.74 -9.77
N LYS A 116 8.13 1.39 -8.62
CA LYS A 116 8.76 2.34 -7.69
C LYS A 116 9.68 3.33 -8.40
N GLU A 117 10.66 2.83 -9.17
CA GLU A 117 11.61 3.70 -9.88
C GLU A 117 10.94 4.63 -10.90
N ILE A 118 9.90 4.14 -11.58
CA ILE A 118 9.14 4.92 -12.56
C ILE A 118 8.36 6.02 -11.83
N ILE A 119 7.67 5.66 -10.74
CA ILE A 119 6.91 6.59 -9.90
C ILE A 119 7.83 7.68 -9.34
N GLU A 120 8.95 7.30 -8.74
CA GLU A 120 9.96 8.22 -8.20
C GLU A 120 10.48 9.19 -9.28
N LYS A 121 10.78 8.68 -10.48
CA LYS A 121 11.21 9.52 -11.61
C LYS A 121 10.15 10.53 -12.03
N TYR A 122 8.87 10.14 -12.06
CA TYR A 122 7.80 11.08 -12.37
C TYR A 122 7.66 12.14 -11.28
N ILE A 123 7.69 11.76 -10.00
CA ILE A 123 7.62 12.68 -8.85
C ILE A 123 8.76 13.71 -8.93
N ALA A 124 10.01 13.26 -9.04
CA ALA A 124 11.18 14.14 -9.13
C ALA A 124 11.10 15.11 -10.32
N LYS A 125 10.55 14.67 -11.46
CA LYS A 125 10.29 15.53 -12.60
C LYS A 125 9.26 16.61 -12.25
N TYR A 126 8.14 16.26 -11.63
CA TYR A 126 7.13 17.26 -11.24
C TYR A 126 7.69 18.30 -10.27
N GLU A 127 8.48 17.90 -9.28
CA GLU A 127 9.11 18.83 -8.32
C GLU A 127 10.05 19.84 -9.00
N LEU A 128 10.84 19.39 -9.98
CA LEU A 128 11.72 20.25 -10.78
C LEU A 128 10.96 21.26 -11.65
N PHE A 129 9.75 20.91 -12.12
CA PHE A 129 8.98 21.74 -13.05
C PHE A 129 8.00 22.71 -12.37
N VAL A 130 7.51 22.39 -11.17
CA VAL A 130 6.44 23.15 -10.51
C VAL A 130 6.96 24.04 -9.35
N GLY A 131 8.09 23.70 -8.75
CA GLY A 131 8.56 24.36 -7.53
C GLY A 131 7.67 24.06 -6.32
N PRO A 132 8.15 24.25 -5.07
CA PRO A 132 7.45 23.76 -3.88
C PRO A 132 6.12 24.49 -3.54
N GLU A 133 5.80 25.62 -4.17
CA GLU A 133 4.60 26.40 -3.85
C GLU A 133 4.00 27.10 -5.08
N ILE A 134 3.16 26.41 -5.89
CA ILE A 134 2.15 27.10 -6.71
C ILE A 134 0.87 26.26 -6.77
N GLU A 135 -0.25 26.82 -6.28
CA GLU A 135 -1.60 26.29 -6.47
C GLU A 135 -1.97 26.29 -7.95
N ILE A 136 -2.07 25.12 -8.58
CA ILE A 136 -2.48 25.00 -9.98
C ILE A 136 -4.01 24.93 -10.05
N GLU A 137 -4.64 26.05 -10.44
CA GLU A 137 -6.04 26.07 -10.91
C GLU A 137 -6.11 25.43 -12.31
N TRP A 138 -6.66 24.23 -12.41
CA TRP A 138 -6.96 23.62 -13.71
C TRP A 138 -8.21 24.28 -14.32
N LYS A 139 -8.03 25.14 -15.33
CA LYS A 139 -9.10 25.45 -16.29
C LYS A 139 -9.16 24.32 -17.31
N ILE A 140 -10.19 23.48 -17.21
CA ILE A 140 -10.57 22.59 -18.31
C ILE A 140 -11.31 23.44 -19.32
N ASP A 141 -10.64 23.85 -20.39
CA ASP A 141 -11.32 24.33 -21.59
C ASP A 141 -11.92 23.11 -22.30
N LEU A 142 -13.22 22.92 -22.14
CA LEU A 142 -14.00 22.07 -23.04
C LEU A 142 -13.97 22.73 -24.42
N CYS A 143 -13.11 22.23 -25.31
CA CYS A 143 -13.29 22.49 -26.73
C CYS A 143 -14.61 21.84 -27.15
N SER A 144 -15.64 22.68 -27.27
CA SER A 144 -16.83 22.39 -28.06
C SER A 144 -16.41 22.08 -29.49
N ASN A 145 -16.84 20.93 -29.99
CA ASN A 145 -17.22 20.71 -31.39
C ASN A 145 -18.30 19.62 -31.43
#